data_AF-A0A699XQX6-F1
#
_entry.id   AF-A0A699XQX6-F1
#
_cell.length_a   1.000
_cell.length_b   1.000
_cell.length_c   1.000
_cell.angle_alpha   90.00
_cell.angle_beta   90.00
_cell.angle_gamma   90.00
#
_symmetry.space_group_name_H-M   'P 1'
#
loop_
_entity.id
_entity.type
_entity.pdbx_description
1 polymer ?
#
loop_
_entity_poly.entity_id
_entity_poly.type
_entity_poly.pdbx_seq_one_letter_code
_entity_poly.pdbx_strand_id
1 'polypeptide(L)' 'FWDKKDRYLQFTAGLRANLGKAKDTDGDGVSDKKDKCPDTPAGVKVDLTGCPVDTDGDGVADYLDKCPDVKGLANLQGCP' A
#
# COMPACT_ATOMS: atom_id res chain seq x y z
N PHE A 1 -48.02 34.42 26.81
CA PHE A 1 -48.09 33.19 27.62
C PHE A 1 -47.44 32.08 26.80
N TRP A 2 -46.24 31.67 27.23
CA TRP A 2 -45.42 30.54 26.74
C TRP A 2 -44.69 30.64 25.39
N ASP A 3 -43.43 31.11 25.49
CA ASP A 3 -42.30 30.73 24.66
C ASP A 3 -41.91 29.27 25.00
N LYS A 4 -41.87 28.40 23.99
CA LYS A 4 -41.38 27.02 24.10
C LYS A 4 -40.64 26.73 22.80
N LYS A 5 -39.47 27.37 22.62
CA LYS A 5 -38.46 26.88 21.69
C LYS A 5 -38.14 25.46 22.13
N ASP A 6 -38.62 24.49 21.36
CA ASP A 6 -38.39 23.06 21.56
C ASP A 6 -36.89 22.78 21.46
N ARG A 7 -36.16 22.99 22.56
CA ARG A 7 -34.76 22.62 22.71
C ARG A 7 -34.71 21.11 22.91
N TYR A 8 -34.71 20.38 21.80
CA TYR A 8 -34.35 18.97 21.85
C TYR A 8 -32.83 18.85 21.92
N LEU A 9 -32.35 18.08 22.89
CA LEU A 9 -30.94 17.81 23.12
C LEU A 9 -30.58 16.58 22.28
N GLN A 10 -29.95 16.81 21.13
CA GLN A 10 -29.65 15.75 20.17
C GLN A 10 -28.22 15.24 20.42
N PHE A 11 -28.10 14.10 21.10
CA PHE A 11 -26.84 13.41 21.28
C PHE A 11 -26.67 12.34 20.21
N THR A 12 -25.74 12.55 19.30
CA THR A 12 -25.34 11.54 18.32
C THR A 12 -24.01 10.94 18.77
N ALA A 13 -24.01 9.65 19.09
CA ALA A 13 -22.81 8.87 19.36
C ALA A 13 -22.64 7.86 18.21
N GLY A 14 -21.58 8.03 17.42
CA GLY A 14 -21.23 7.13 16.33
C GLY A 14 -19.86 6.49 16.58
N LEU A 15 -19.81 5.16 16.57
CA LEU A 15 -18.56 4.41 16.51
C LEU A 15 -18.34 3.99 15.06
N ARG A 16 -17.34 4.56 14.40
CA ARG A 16 -16.80 4.00 13.15
C ARG A 16 -15.58 3.15 13.50
N ALA A 17 -15.77 1.84 13.43
CA ALA A 17 -14.69 0.88 13.58
C ALA A 17 -14.51 0.12 12.26
N ASN A 18 -13.37 0.30 11.61
CA ASN A 18 -12.97 -0.53 10.47
C ASN A 18 -12.36 -1.82 11.01
N LEU A 19 -13.19 -2.82 11.31
CA LEU A 19 -12.72 -4.16 11.70
C LEU A 19 -12.34 -4.94 10.44
N GLY A 20 -11.04 -4.97 10.15
CA GLY A 20 -10.46 -5.83 9.12
C GLY A 20 -9.23 -5.21 8.50
N LYS A 21 -8.04 -5.48 9.07
CA LYS A 21 -6.81 -5.39 8.29
C LYS A 21 -6.74 -6.67 7.47
N ALA A 22 -6.68 -6.54 6.16
CA ALA A 22 -6.45 -7.69 5.31
C ALA A 22 -5.08 -8.30 5.67
N LYS A 23 -5.00 -9.64 5.64
CA LYS A 23 -3.77 -10.37 5.94
C LYS A 23 -2.72 -9.96 4.89
N ASP A 24 -1.58 -9.56 5.38
CA ASP A 24 -0.45 -8.94 4.67
C ASP A 24 0.77 -9.54 5.35
N THR A 25 1.31 -10.59 4.74
CA THR A 25 2.29 -11.52 5.33
C THR A 25 3.69 -10.93 5.31
N ASP A 26 4.03 -10.23 4.24
CA ASP A 26 5.33 -9.61 4.01
C ASP A 26 5.36 -8.13 4.44
N GLY A 27 4.21 -7.52 4.68
CA GLY A 27 4.08 -6.20 5.28
C GLY A 27 4.30 -5.06 4.29
N ASP A 28 4.15 -5.33 2.99
CA ASP A 28 4.38 -4.37 1.91
C ASP A 28 3.22 -3.36 1.73
N GLY A 29 2.09 -3.59 2.42
CA GLY A 29 0.90 -2.75 2.37
C GLY A 29 -0.18 -3.25 1.40
N VAL A 30 0.09 -4.34 0.69
CA VAL A 30 -0.87 -5.09 -0.13
C VAL A 30 -1.30 -6.34 0.64
N SER A 31 -2.52 -6.79 0.37
CA SER A 31 -3.04 -7.98 1.05
C SER A 31 -2.60 -9.24 0.32
N ASP A 32 -2.27 -10.32 1.02
CA ASP A 32 -1.89 -11.64 0.47
C ASP A 32 -2.80 -12.11 -0.68
N LYS A 33 -4.09 -11.76 -0.66
CA LYS A 33 -5.07 -12.16 -1.69
C LYS A 33 -4.88 -11.43 -3.03
N LYS A 34 -4.27 -10.25 -3.00
CA LYS A 34 -4.00 -9.38 -4.15
C LYS A 34 -2.52 -9.33 -4.49
N ASP A 35 -1.69 -9.70 -3.52
CA ASP A 35 -0.27 -9.80 -3.64
C ASP A 35 0.12 -10.98 -4.52
N LYS A 36 0.80 -10.67 -5.63
CA LYS A 36 1.38 -11.61 -6.58
C LYS A 36 2.85 -11.91 -6.25
N CYS A 37 3.47 -11.11 -5.41
CA CYS A 37 4.87 -11.16 -5.03
C CYS A 37 5.00 -11.28 -3.50
N PRO A 38 4.73 -12.47 -2.92
CA PRO A 38 4.65 -12.70 -1.47
C PRO A 38 5.97 -12.57 -0.69
N ASP A 39 7.05 -12.20 -1.36
CA ASP A 39 8.39 -12.03 -0.79
C ASP A 39 8.83 -10.55 -0.87
N THR A 40 7.88 -9.61 -0.92
CA THR A 40 8.22 -8.20 -1.08
C THR A 40 8.60 -7.57 0.25
N PRO A 41 9.78 -6.93 0.37
CA PRO A 41 10.19 -6.37 1.64
C PRO A 41 9.26 -5.23 2.09
N ALA A 42 8.80 -5.28 3.34
CA ALA A 42 8.06 -4.19 3.96
C ALA A 42 8.80 -2.85 3.81
N GLY A 43 8.11 -1.85 3.25
CA GLY A 43 8.65 -0.49 3.04
C GLY A 43 9.20 -0.22 1.64
N VAL A 44 9.21 -1.22 0.75
CA VAL A 44 9.48 -1.03 -0.68
C VAL A 44 8.24 -0.44 -1.36
N LYS A 45 8.44 0.34 -2.43
CA LYS A 45 7.33 0.76 -3.28
C LYS A 45 6.86 -0.44 -4.10
N VAL A 46 5.63 -0.85 -3.82
CA VAL A 46 4.93 -1.90 -4.54
C VAL A 46 3.81 -1.35 -5.38
N ASP A 47 3.46 -2.09 -6.42
CA ASP A 47 2.32 -1.80 -7.28
C ASP A 47 1.01 -2.31 -6.67
N LEU A 48 -0.10 -2.18 -7.41
CA LEU A 48 -1.42 -2.64 -6.95
C LEU A 48 -1.51 -4.16 -6.76
N THR A 49 -0.49 -4.89 -7.20
CA THR A 49 -0.38 -6.35 -7.10
C THR A 49 0.68 -6.79 -6.09
N GLY A 50 1.20 -5.90 -5.24
CA GLY A 50 2.21 -6.24 -4.23
C GLY A 50 3.59 -6.51 -4.81
N CYS A 51 3.77 -6.32 -6.12
CA CYS A 51 5.06 -6.52 -6.74
C CYS A 51 5.88 -5.23 -6.71
N PRO A 52 7.20 -5.31 -6.51
CA PRO A 52 8.07 -4.17 -6.59
C PRO A 52 7.94 -3.46 -7.94
N VAL A 53 8.01 -2.13 -7.92
CA VAL A 53 8.07 -1.35 -9.16
C VAL A 53 9.43 -1.61 -9.84
N ASP A 54 9.37 -1.88 -11.14
CA ASP A 54 10.50 -2.01 -12.06
C ASP A 54 10.21 -1.03 -13.21
N THR A 55 10.93 0.10 -13.22
CA THR A 55 10.68 1.24 -14.10
C THR A 55 11.20 0.98 -15.50
N ASP A 56 12.35 0.31 -15.64
CA ASP A 56 12.97 0.05 -16.94
C ASP A 56 12.57 -1.32 -17.53
N GLY A 57 12.05 -2.22 -16.71
CA GLY A 57 11.58 -3.54 -17.11
C GLY A 57 12.72 -4.52 -17.41
N ASP A 58 13.87 -4.38 -16.75
CA ASP A 58 15.02 -5.28 -16.90
C ASP A 58 14.93 -6.56 -16.01
N GLY A 59 13.94 -6.59 -15.10
CA GLY A 59 13.71 -7.67 -14.16
C GLY A 59 14.37 -7.48 -12.79
N VAL A 60 15.04 -6.36 -12.57
CA VAL A 60 15.52 -5.89 -11.26
C VAL A 60 14.57 -4.80 -10.78
N ALA A 61 14.06 -4.97 -9.57
CA ALA A 61 13.20 -3.94 -8.99
C ALA A 61 13.97 -2.64 -8.72
N ASP A 62 13.30 -1.49 -8.84
CA ASP A 62 13.90 -0.15 -8.67
C ASP A 62 14.66 0.05 -7.34
N TYR A 63 14.26 -0.66 -6.29
CA TYR A 63 14.90 -0.58 -4.97
C TYR A 63 16.21 -1.39 -4.88
N LEU A 64 16.44 -2.31 -5.81
CA LEU A 64 17.67 -3.09 -5.99
C LEU A 64 18.50 -2.63 -7.19
N ASP A 65 17.88 -1.86 -8.08
CA ASP A 65 18.52 -1.30 -9.26
C ASP A 65 19.31 -0.02 -8.93
N LYS A 66 20.57 0.02 -9.35
CA LYS A 66 21.41 1.22 -9.28
C LYS A 66 21.12 2.22 -10.40
N CYS A 67 20.55 1.75 -11.50
CA CYS A 67 20.26 2.46 -12.73
C CYS A 67 18.76 2.31 -13.13
N PRO A 68 17.78 2.72 -12.29
CA PRO A 68 16.34 2.48 -12.49
C PRO A 68 15.73 3.07 -13.78
N ASP A 69 16.48 3.89 -14.52
CA ASP A 69 16.06 4.48 -15.78
C ASP A 69 16.65 3.77 -17.02
N VAL A 70 17.57 2.80 -16.84
CA VAL A 70 18.38 2.22 -17.92
C VAL A 70 18.51 0.71 -17.78
N LYS A 71 17.88 -0.02 -18.71
CA LYS A 71 17.94 -1.48 -18.79
C LYS A 71 19.36 -2.02 -18.63
N GLY A 72 19.58 -2.73 -17.53
CA GLY A 72 20.81 -3.43 -17.27
C GLY A 72 20.66 -4.94 -17.25
N LEU A 73 21.72 -5.58 -16.78
CA LEU A 73 21.69 -7.00 -16.44
C LEU A 73 21.48 -7.12 -14.94
N ALA A 74 20.65 -8.07 -14.52
CA ALA A 74 20.48 -8.38 -13.09
C ALA A 74 21.81 -8.67 -12.37
N ASN A 75 22.79 -9.23 -13.08
CA ASN A 75 24.15 -9.47 -12.56
C ASN A 75 24.95 -8.19 -12.28
N LEU A 76 24.56 -7.05 -12.85
CA LEU A 76 25.20 -5.75 -12.70
C LEU A 76 24.34 -4.77 -11.89
N GLN A 77 23.37 -5.29 -11.12
CA GLN A 77 22.47 -4.47 -10.29
C GLN A 77 21.68 -3.47 -11.13
N GLY A 78 21.19 -3.93 -12.28
CA GLY A 78 20.38 -3.16 -13.24
C GLY A 78 21.12 -2.08 -14.02
N CYS A 79 22.45 -2.05 -13.95
CA CYS A 79 23.27 -1.19 -14.82
C CYS A 79 23.83 -1.94 -16.06
N PRO A 80 24.14 -1.22 -17.16
CA PRO A 80 24.73 -1.78 -18.38
C PRO A 80 26.21 -2.22 -18.24
#